data_AF-A0A0J1IGH0-F1
#
_entry.id   AF-A0A0J1IGH0-F1
#
_cell.length_a   1.000
_cell.length_b   1.000
_cell.length_c   1.000
_cell.angle_alpha   90.00
_cell.angle_beta   90.00
_cell.angle_gamma   90.00
#
_symmetry.space_group_name_H-M   'P 1'
#
loop_
_entity.id
_entity.type
_entity.pdbx_description
1 polymer ?
#
loop_
_entity_poly.entity_id
_entity_poly.type
_entity_poly.pdbx_seq_one_letter_code
_entity_poly.pdbx_strand_id
1 'polypeptide(L)'
;MIKVRSKLILGIISGLFGELAIMSSNYLFVKFGLVKHSLHSMSLQVLNCKKRVLRNTKNDIWLPHVISTFFCTTGGILITCLLSFSKRSCILKGFFIGTLGGIIPYLFSRFKVVKDMKTSLSKMMCFLSHGFFGLTVAMVIKFLEETNCGNNHQSPEK
;
A
#
# COMPACT_ATOMS: atom_id res chain seq x y z
N MET A 1 16.43 -19.17 -6.10
CA MET A 1 15.86 -18.00 -6.80
C MET A 1 14.38 -18.28 -7.06
N ILE A 2 13.45 -17.47 -6.55
CA ILE A 2 12.01 -17.79 -6.52
C ILE A 2 11.35 -17.35 -7.83
N LYS A 3 10.86 -18.30 -8.64
CA LYS A 3 10.17 -18.03 -9.91
C LYS A 3 8.69 -17.78 -9.65
N VAL A 4 8.28 -16.51 -9.54
CA VAL A 4 6.88 -16.16 -9.26
C VAL A 4 6.11 -16.04 -10.59
N ARG A 5 5.43 -17.12 -11.00
CA ARG A 5 4.59 -17.12 -12.23
C ARG A 5 3.17 -16.57 -11.99
N SER A 6 2.68 -16.63 -10.76
CA SER A 6 1.32 -16.20 -10.44
C SER A 6 1.28 -14.71 -10.14
N LYS A 7 0.48 -13.96 -10.90
CA LYS A 7 0.20 -12.53 -10.65
C LYS A 7 -0.37 -12.29 -9.26
N LEU A 8 -1.11 -13.26 -8.72
CA LEU A 8 -1.66 -13.20 -7.37
C LEU A 8 -0.54 -13.26 -6.32
N ILE A 9 0.39 -14.21 -6.46
CA ILE A 9 1.55 -14.31 -5.55
C ILE A 9 2.43 -13.07 -5.67
N LEU A 10 2.64 -12.57 -6.90
CA LEU A 10 3.40 -11.35 -7.14
C LEU A 10 2.74 -10.13 -6.49
N GLY A 11 1.41 -10.04 -6.57
CA GLY A 11 0.63 -8.99 -5.93
C GLY A 11 0.66 -9.04 -4.42
N ILE A 12 0.63 -10.24 -3.83
CA ILE A 12 0.76 -10.41 -2.38
C ILE A 12 2.15 -9.97 -1.92
N ILE A 13 3.22 -10.48 -2.54
CA ILE A 13 4.59 -10.16 -2.16
C ILE A 13 4.85 -8.65 -2.31
N SER A 14 4.52 -8.08 -3.47
CA SER A 14 4.71 -6.64 -3.72
C SER A 14 3.85 -5.78 -2.77
N GLY A 15 2.62 -6.19 -2.46
CA GLY A 15 1.75 -5.54 -1.48
C GLY A 15 2.34 -5.51 -0.07
N LEU A 16 2.98 -6.60 0.38
CA LEU A 16 3.67 -6.67 1.68
C LEU A 16 4.88 -5.73 1.74
N PHE A 17 5.69 -5.67 0.68
CA PHE A 17 6.78 -4.69 0.59
C PHE A 17 6.26 -3.26 0.54
N GLY A 18 5.15 -3.04 -0.15
CA GLY A 18 4.44 -1.76 -0.15
C GLY A 18 3.95 -1.37 1.24
N GLU A 19 3.41 -2.33 2.01
CA GLU A 19 2.98 -2.11 3.40
C GLU A 19 4.13 -1.59 4.26
N LEU A 20 5.31 -2.18 4.14
CA LEU A 20 6.49 -1.73 4.86
C LEU A 20 6.85 -0.29 4.51
N ALA A 21 6.79 0.06 3.22
CA ALA A 21 7.07 1.41 2.76
C ALA A 21 6.04 2.42 3.29
N ILE A 22 4.73 2.14 3.14
CA ILE A 22 3.68 3.07 3.57
C ILE A 22 3.65 3.26 5.09
N MET A 23 3.90 2.19 5.86
CA MET A 23 3.98 2.26 7.31
C MET A 23 5.19 3.06 7.77
N SER A 24 6.33 2.86 7.12
CA SER A 24 7.55 3.62 7.41
C SER A 24 7.36 5.11 7.10
N SER A 25 6.83 5.45 5.92
CA SER A 25 6.52 6.83 5.56
C SER A 25 5.53 7.48 6.53
N ASN A 26 4.44 6.78 6.87
CA ASN A 26 3.46 7.28 7.81
C ASN A 26 4.04 7.45 9.22
N TYR A 27 4.90 6.54 9.69
CA TYR A 27 5.58 6.69 10.98
C TYR A 27 6.45 7.93 11.01
N LEU A 28 7.23 8.18 9.95
CA LEU A 28 8.04 9.39 9.83
C LEU A 28 7.16 10.65 9.83
N PHE A 29 6.06 10.66 9.08
CA PHE A 29 5.16 11.81 9.01
C PHE A 29 4.47 12.12 10.34
N VAL A 30 4.14 11.10 11.13
CA VAL A 30 3.62 11.28 12.49
C VAL A 30 4.73 11.81 13.40
N LYS A 31 5.94 11.24 13.32
CA LYS A 31 7.10 11.63 14.15
C LYS A 31 7.51 13.09 13.92
N PHE A 32 7.46 13.56 12.67
CA PHE A 32 7.74 14.96 12.31
C PHE A 32 6.54 15.90 12.50
N GLY A 33 5.41 15.42 13.03
CA GLY A 33 4.22 16.25 13.27
C GLY A 33 3.48 16.70 12.00
N LEU A 34 3.82 16.14 10.84
CA LEU A 34 3.20 16.44 9.55
C LEU A 34 1.77 15.85 9.47
N VAL A 35 1.51 14.77 10.19
CA VAL A 35 0.20 14.12 10.25
C VAL A 35 -0.22 13.84 11.69
N LYS A 36 -1.46 14.20 12.06
CA LYS A 36 -2.00 14.03 13.42
C LYS A 36 -2.48 12.60 13.73
N HIS A 37 -2.84 11.83 12.71
CA HIS A 37 -3.40 10.49 12.86
C HIS A 37 -2.62 9.50 12.00
N SER A 38 -2.16 8.41 12.61
CA SER A 38 -1.51 7.33 11.89
C SER A 38 -2.50 6.55 11.02
N LEU A 39 -2.02 5.98 9.91
CA LEU A 39 -2.81 5.04 9.09
C LEU A 39 -3.37 3.88 9.92
N HIS A 40 -2.64 3.41 10.92
CA HIS A 40 -3.08 2.36 11.86
C HIS A 40 -4.30 2.77 12.69
N SER A 41 -4.37 4.04 13.11
CA SER A 41 -5.56 4.57 13.78
C SER A 41 -6.74 4.73 12.82
N MET A 42 -6.48 5.05 11.55
CA MET A 42 -7.53 5.15 10.53
C MET A 42 -8.11 3.79 10.17
N SER A 43 -7.30 2.73 10.04
CA SER A 43 -7.79 1.38 9.72
C SER A 43 -8.73 0.83 10.81
N LEU A 44 -8.45 1.12 12.08
CA LEU A 44 -9.36 0.81 13.20
C LEU A 44 -10.70 1.56 13.12
N GLN A 45 -10.66 2.82 12.70
CA GLN A 45 -11.89 3.63 12.58
C GLN A 45 -12.78 3.11 11.45
N VAL A 46 -12.18 2.65 10.35
CA VAL A 46 -12.91 1.99 9.24
C VAL A 46 -13.61 0.73 9.74
N LEU A 47 -12.91 -0.15 10.45
CA LEU A 47 -13.49 -1.41 10.92
C LEU A 47 -14.60 -1.20 11.95
N ASN A 48 -14.35 -0.35 12.94
CA ASN A 48 -15.29 -0.16 14.04
C ASN A 48 -16.44 0.79 13.67
N CYS A 49 -16.44 1.35 12.46
CA CYS A 49 -17.37 2.40 12.02
C CYS A 49 -17.53 3.54 13.05
N LYS A 50 -16.46 3.83 13.79
CA LYS A 50 -16.45 4.75 14.93
C LYS A 50 -15.25 5.66 14.86
N LYS A 51 -15.50 6.97 14.93
CA LYS A 51 -14.46 8.04 14.92
C LYS A 51 -13.50 7.98 16.10
N ARG A 52 -13.90 7.34 17.21
CA ARG A 52 -13.10 7.23 18.43
C ARG A 52 -13.01 5.76 18.79
N VAL A 53 -11.84 5.18 18.56
CA VAL A 53 -11.52 3.84 19.00
C VAL A 53 -10.63 3.98 20.22
N LEU A 54 -11.17 3.68 21.41
CA LEU A 54 -10.35 3.48 22.60
C LEU A 54 -9.62 2.15 22.43
N ARG A 55 -8.29 2.19 22.47
CA ARG A 55 -7.44 1.01 22.46
C ARG A 55 -7.47 0.44 23.88
N ASN A 56 -8.44 -0.42 24.17
CA ASN A 56 -8.75 -0.85 25.54
C ASN A 56 -8.20 -2.24 25.87
N THR A 57 -7.79 -3.02 24.87
CA THR A 57 -7.41 -4.43 25.04
C THR A 57 -6.14 -4.78 24.28
N LYS A 58 -5.35 -5.75 24.78
CA LYS A 58 -4.12 -6.25 24.11
C LYS A 58 -4.37 -6.77 22.68
N ASN A 59 -5.60 -7.25 22.40
CA ASN A 59 -6.04 -7.66 21.07
C ASN A 59 -6.22 -6.47 20.08
N ASP A 60 -6.40 -5.25 20.57
CA ASP A 60 -6.54 -4.03 19.75
C ASP A 60 -5.20 -3.58 19.13
N ILE A 61 -4.10 -4.28 19.43
CA ILE A 61 -2.78 -4.00 18.86
C ILE A 61 -2.62 -4.69 17.51
N TRP A 62 -3.12 -5.92 17.38
CA TRP A 62 -2.92 -6.78 16.20
C TRP A 62 -3.98 -6.58 15.12
N LEU A 63 -5.24 -6.40 15.52
CA LEU A 63 -6.35 -6.20 14.59
C LEU A 63 -6.10 -5.12 13.51
N PRO A 64 -5.52 -3.94 13.83
CA PRO A 64 -5.32 -2.90 12.83
C PRO A 64 -4.15 -3.21 11.89
N HIS A 65 -3.19 -4.02 12.36
CA HIS A 65 -2.13 -4.57 11.50
C HIS A 65 -2.74 -5.53 10.48
N VAL A 66 -3.53 -6.52 10.93
CA VAL A 66 -4.17 -7.49 10.03
C VAL A 66 -5.01 -6.79 8.96
N ILE A 67 -5.79 -5.79 9.36
CA ILE A 67 -6.63 -5.02 8.43
C ILE A 67 -5.78 -4.19 7.47
N SER A 68 -4.71 -3.57 7.98
CA SER A 68 -3.80 -2.81 7.12
C SER A 68 -3.12 -3.72 6.10
N THR A 69 -2.62 -4.88 6.54
CA THR A 69 -2.03 -5.90 5.66
C THR A 69 -3.04 -6.37 4.62
N PHE A 70 -4.30 -6.58 4.99
CA PHE A 70 -5.37 -6.93 4.06
C PHE A 70 -5.58 -5.85 2.98
N PHE A 71 -5.65 -4.57 3.36
CA PHE A 71 -5.75 -3.49 2.39
C PHE A 71 -4.49 -3.34 1.51
N CYS A 72 -3.31 -3.49 2.08
CA CYS A 72 -2.04 -3.38 1.34
C CYS A 72 -1.85 -4.53 0.35
N THR A 73 -2.16 -5.76 0.74
CA THR A 73 -2.13 -6.94 -0.13
C THR A 73 -3.18 -6.85 -1.24
N THR A 74 -4.42 -6.46 -0.92
CA THR A 74 -5.47 -6.22 -1.91
C THR A 74 -5.07 -5.12 -2.89
N GLY A 75 -4.52 -4.01 -2.39
CA GLY A 75 -3.99 -2.93 -3.20
C GLY A 75 -2.83 -3.37 -4.09
N GLY A 76 -1.90 -4.18 -3.56
CA GLY A 76 -0.78 -4.75 -4.30
C GLY A 76 -1.23 -5.66 -5.46
N ILE A 77 -2.22 -6.52 -5.21
CA ILE A 77 -2.86 -7.34 -6.25
C ILE A 77 -3.50 -6.47 -7.32
N LEU A 78 -4.28 -5.45 -6.93
CA LEU A 78 -4.95 -4.55 -7.87
C LEU A 78 -3.93 -3.81 -8.75
N ILE A 79 -2.89 -3.23 -8.15
CA ILE A 79 -1.81 -2.55 -8.87
C ILE A 79 -1.10 -3.53 -9.80
N THR A 80 -0.80 -4.75 -9.35
CA THR A 80 -0.17 -5.78 -10.18
C THR A 80 -1.01 -6.13 -11.41
N CYS A 81 -2.33 -6.30 -11.22
CA CYS A 81 -3.25 -6.54 -12.32
C CYS A 81 -3.30 -5.36 -13.29
N LEU A 82 -3.37 -4.13 -12.80
CA LEU A 82 -3.41 -2.92 -13.63
C LEU A 82 -2.10 -2.71 -14.42
N LEU A 83 -0.95 -2.94 -13.79
CA LEU A 83 0.36 -2.80 -14.44
C LEU A 83 0.65 -3.90 -15.45
N SER A 84 0.05 -5.09 -15.27
CA SER A 84 0.18 -6.21 -16.23
C SER A 84 -0.27 -5.85 -17.65
N PHE A 85 -1.13 -4.85 -17.82
CA PHE A 85 -1.62 -4.43 -19.15
C PHE A 85 -0.66 -3.50 -19.89
N SER A 86 0.36 -2.93 -19.24
CA SER A 86 1.26 -1.97 -19.89
C SER A 86 2.63 -1.91 -19.23
N LYS A 87 3.64 -2.42 -19.95
CA LYS A 87 5.05 -2.39 -19.53
C LYS A 87 5.69 -1.00 -19.55
N ARG A 88 5.20 -0.08 -20.39
CA ARG A 88 5.78 1.27 -20.52
C ARG A 88 5.44 2.12 -19.28
N SER A 89 6.47 2.73 -18.69
CA SER A 89 6.38 3.60 -17.51
C SER A 89 5.72 2.94 -16.28
N CYS A 90 5.94 1.64 -16.08
CA CYS A 90 5.37 0.83 -14.99
C CYS A 90 5.53 1.50 -13.61
N ILE A 91 6.73 2.04 -13.32
CA ILE A 91 7.05 2.72 -12.05
C ILE A 91 6.17 3.97 -11.84
N LEU A 92 6.08 4.84 -12.85
CA LEU A 92 5.28 6.07 -12.78
C LEU A 92 3.78 5.75 -12.65
N LYS A 93 3.29 4.76 -13.41
CA LYS A 93 1.91 4.27 -13.30
C LYS A 93 1.62 3.72 -11.90
N GLY A 94 2.54 2.97 -11.32
CA GLY A 94 2.46 2.50 -9.94
C GLY A 94 2.27 3.63 -8.94
N PHE A 95 3.10 4.67 -9.03
CA PHE A 95 2.97 5.86 -8.18
C PHE A 95 1.61 6.55 -8.34
N PHE A 96 1.13 6.75 -9.57
CA PHE A 96 -0.18 7.36 -9.82
C PHE A 96 -1.34 6.52 -9.28
N ILE A 97 -1.37 5.21 -9.56
CA ILE A 97 -2.41 4.31 -9.06
C ILE A 97 -2.39 4.26 -7.53
N GLY A 98 -1.19 4.20 -6.94
CA GLY A 98 -1.02 4.30 -5.49
C GLY A 98 -1.62 5.59 -4.95
N THR A 99 -1.27 6.73 -5.54
CA THR A 99 -1.80 8.05 -5.14
C THR A 99 -3.33 8.10 -5.21
N LEU A 100 -3.95 7.53 -6.25
CA LEU A 100 -5.41 7.41 -6.34
C LEU A 100 -6.02 6.56 -5.21
N GLY A 101 -5.31 5.55 -4.73
CA GLY A 101 -5.67 4.80 -3.53
C GLY A 101 -5.79 5.69 -2.27
N GLY A 102 -5.04 6.79 -2.20
CA GLY A 102 -5.14 7.79 -1.13
C GLY A 102 -6.48 8.54 -1.07
N ILE A 103 -7.34 8.41 -2.10
CA ILE A 103 -8.71 8.94 -2.10
C ILE A 103 -9.61 8.12 -1.15
N ILE A 104 -9.32 6.83 -0.95
CA ILE A 104 -10.16 5.91 -0.16
C ILE A 104 -10.34 6.42 1.29
N PRO A 105 -9.27 6.78 2.03
CA PRO A 105 -9.43 7.40 3.35
C PRO A 105 -10.27 8.69 3.34
N TYR A 106 -10.18 9.48 2.27
CA TYR A 106 -10.96 10.72 2.13
C TYR A 106 -12.46 10.44 1.91
N LEU A 107 -12.79 9.43 1.09
CA LEU A 107 -14.16 8.93 0.93
C LEU A 107 -14.73 8.45 2.28
N PHE A 108 -13.99 7.63 3.01
CA PHE A 108 -14.44 7.18 4.34
C PHE A 108 -14.61 8.32 5.35
N SER A 109 -13.83 9.38 5.22
CA SER A 109 -14.00 10.59 6.02
C SER A 109 -15.31 11.32 5.71
N ARG A 110 -15.66 11.45 4.42
CA ARG A 110 -16.95 12.03 3.96
C ARG A 110 -18.15 11.25 4.49
N PHE A 111 -18.06 9.92 4.57
CA PHE A 111 -19.08 9.06 5.17
C PHE A 111 -19.09 9.06 6.71
N LYS A 112 -18.31 9.93 7.36
CA LYS A 112 -18.18 10.04 8.83
C LYS A 112 -17.66 8.75 9.50
N VAL A 113 -17.10 7.82 8.74
CA VAL A 113 -16.52 6.55 9.22
C VAL A 113 -15.16 6.81 9.89
N VAL A 114 -14.35 7.65 9.25
CA VAL A 114 -13.01 8.04 9.74
C VAL A 114 -13.03 9.53 10.13
N LYS A 115 -12.17 9.91 11.06
CA LYS A 115 -11.98 11.29 11.47
C LYS A 115 -11.32 12.11 10.35
N ASP A 116 -11.87 13.29 10.11
CA ASP A 116 -11.38 14.19 9.07
C ASP A 116 -9.90 14.51 9.19
N MET A 117 -9.21 14.39 8.05
CA MET A 117 -7.91 14.99 7.83
C MET A 117 -8.08 16.51 7.77
N LYS A 118 -7.98 17.16 8.95
CA LYS A 118 -8.29 18.58 9.12
C LYS A 118 -7.41 19.53 8.30
N THR A 119 -6.16 19.16 8.00
CA THR A 119 -5.21 20.04 7.31
C THR A 119 -4.94 19.58 5.89
N SER A 120 -4.80 20.53 4.96
CA SER A 120 -4.39 20.25 3.57
C SER A 120 -3.05 19.51 3.52
N LEU A 121 -2.14 19.83 4.44
CA LEU A 121 -0.85 19.15 4.57
C LEU A 121 -1.01 17.66 4.91
N SER A 122 -1.89 17.30 5.86
CA SER A 122 -2.12 15.88 6.18
C SER A 122 -2.76 15.11 5.01
N LYS A 123 -3.62 15.76 4.22
CA LYS A 123 -4.18 15.16 2.98
C LYS A 123 -3.07 14.91 1.96
N MET A 124 -2.21 15.91 1.71
CA MET A 124 -1.08 15.78 0.79
C MET A 124 -0.12 14.67 1.22
N MET A 125 0.21 14.59 2.51
CA MET A 125 1.07 13.53 3.05
C MET A 125 0.43 12.14 2.95
N CYS A 126 -0.90 12.05 3.09
CA CYS A 126 -1.64 10.80 2.86
C CYS A 126 -1.52 10.34 1.40
N PHE A 127 -1.73 11.26 0.44
CA PHE A 127 -1.55 10.98 -0.99
C PHE A 127 -0.12 10.56 -1.31
N LEU A 128 0.87 11.27 -0.78
CA LEU A 128 2.29 10.94 -0.96
C LEU A 128 2.65 9.57 -0.39
N SER A 129 2.15 9.23 0.80
CA SER A 129 2.36 7.89 1.40
C SER A 129 1.83 6.79 0.50
N HIS A 130 0.63 6.96 -0.06
CA HIS A 130 0.04 5.99 -0.98
C HIS A 130 0.73 5.99 -2.36
N GLY A 131 1.27 7.13 -2.80
CA GLY A 131 2.14 7.20 -3.96
C GLY A 131 3.41 6.38 -3.77
N PHE A 132 4.08 6.51 -2.62
CA PHE A 132 5.24 5.69 -2.26
C PHE A 132 4.90 4.19 -2.16
N PHE A 133 3.74 3.85 -1.61
CA PHE A 133 3.22 2.47 -1.64
C PHE A 133 3.18 1.93 -3.07
N GLY A 134 2.49 2.64 -3.98
CA GLY A 134 2.33 2.19 -5.37
C GLY A 134 3.64 2.16 -6.15
N LEU A 135 4.55 3.09 -5.86
CA LEU A 135 5.91 3.12 -6.40
C LEU A 135 6.70 1.87 -5.99
N THR A 136 6.70 1.54 -4.70
CA THR A 136 7.39 0.36 -4.16
C THR A 136 6.81 -0.92 -4.75
N VAL A 137 5.48 -1.04 -4.82
CA VAL A 137 4.79 -2.18 -5.45
C VAL A 137 5.26 -2.35 -6.91
N ALA A 138 5.27 -1.27 -7.70
CA ALA A 138 5.70 -1.31 -9.09
C ALA A 138 7.19 -1.66 -9.26
N MET A 139 8.06 -1.18 -8.37
CA MET A 139 9.47 -1.54 -8.37
C MET A 139 9.68 -3.03 -8.09
N VAL A 140 8.98 -3.58 -7.09
CA VAL A 140 9.07 -5.01 -6.74
C VAL A 140 8.54 -5.89 -7.87
N ILE A 141 7.43 -5.52 -8.49
CA ILE A 141 6.88 -6.21 -9.67
C ILE A 141 7.93 -6.22 -10.79
N LYS A 142 8.45 -5.04 -11.15
CA LYS A 142 9.44 -4.90 -12.23
C LYS A 142 10.67 -5.77 -11.96
N PHE A 143 11.22 -5.72 -10.75
CA PHE A 143 12.39 -6.50 -10.36
C PHE A 143 12.16 -8.01 -10.45
N LEU A 144 11.02 -8.50 -9.93
CA LEU A 144 10.68 -9.92 -9.96
C LEU A 144 10.36 -10.41 -11.39
N GLU A 145 9.72 -9.58 -12.22
CA GLU A 145 9.47 -9.89 -13.63
C GLU A 145 10.77 -9.94 -14.45
N GLU A 146 11.69 -9.00 -14.27
CA GLU A 146 13.00 -8.98 -14.92
C GLU A 146 13.83 -10.22 -14.53
N THR A 147 13.83 -10.57 -13.25
CA THR A 147 14.51 -11.78 -12.75
C THR A 147 13.91 -13.07 -13.34
N ASN A 148 12.60 -13.11 -13.57
CA ASN A 148 11.92 -14.24 -14.20
C ASN A 148 12.23 -14.39 -15.69
N CYS A 149 12.41 -13.28 -16.41
CA CYS A 149 12.75 -13.27 -17.84
C CYS A 149 14.24 -13.58 -18.10
N GLY A 150 15.16 -13.06 -17.27
CA GLY A 150 16.59 -13.31 -17.42
C GLY A 150 16.98 -14.79 -17.37
N ASN A 151 16.23 -15.60 -16.60
CA ASN A 151 16.47 -17.05 -16.48
C ASN A 151 16.02 -17.88 -17.68
N ASN A 152 15.18 -17.36 -18.57
CA ASN A 152 14.76 -18.12 -19.75
C ASN A 152 15.77 -17.97 -20.92
N HIS A 153 16.79 -17.10 -20.80
CA HIS A 153 17.84 -16.93 -21.80
C HIS A 153 19.15 -17.68 -21.46
N GLN A 154 19.16 -18.49 -20.39
CA GLN A 154 20.31 -19.33 -20.00
C GLN A 154 20.01 -20.83 -20.12
N SER A 155 19.37 -21.26 -21.21
CA SER A 155 19.54 -22.65 -21.67
C SER A 155 20.55 -22.64 -22.81
N PRO A 156 21.84 -22.92 -22.57
CA PRO A 156 22.73 -23.25 -23.66
C PRO A 156 22.25 -24.57 -24.28
N GLU A 157 22.23 -24.60 -25.60
CA GLU A 157 22.07 -25.80 -26.41
C GLU A 157 22.96 -26.93 -25.87
N LYS A 158 22.37 -28.11 -25.70
CA LYS A 158 23.01 -29.40 -25.96
C LYS A 158 22.00 -30.34 -26.57
#